data_AF-A0A9E3SL19-F1
#
_entry.id   AF-A0A9E3SL19-F1
#
_cell.length_a   1.000
_cell.length_b   1.000
_cell.length_c   1.000
_cell.angle_alpha   90.00
_cell.angle_beta   90.00
_cell.angle_gamma   90.00
#
_symmetry.space_group_name_H-M   'P 1'
#
loop_
_entity.id
_entity.type
_entity.pdbx_description
1 polymer ?
#
loop_
_entity_poly.entity_id
_entity_poly.type
_entity_poly.pdbx_seq_one_letter_code
_entity_poly.pdbx_strand_id
1 'polypeptide(L)'
;MSFASFFFPLTFGIGGAFKMRFSASSKGMRSSFSSVIRGFLAMPNPLSQVNNKAEVVFAKGAAEQRPLHCAQIIKTTSSWAMLESTVGVFFSKLLGAESEKGAAIFNALISSSSQDAAFDAAASFVLGNEDKDALAAVRAITRAPRDQRNQMAHGIWGHSPQMQDAILLMPPKLLVNFVERSETYIEQARAQTLSQSTPTPDLDKSQILVYRHTDFEFIQGQISIAQTAWLNLKVAVFGGISPFEPSREEARHRLLALPDIRARINKARQSRGELPLPPPEERPEGQTPQ
;
A
#
# COMPACT_ATOMS: atom_id res chain seq x y z
N MET A 1 -21.00 -13.05 36.68
CA MET A 1 -20.42 -13.51 35.39
C MET A 1 -19.14 -12.70 35.15
N SER A 2 -18.14 -12.78 36.02
CA SER A 2 -16.99 -13.71 36.05
C SER A 2 -16.16 -13.76 34.77
N PHE A 3 -15.18 -12.86 34.70
CA PHE A 3 -14.00 -12.95 33.84
C PHE A 3 -13.09 -14.09 34.34
N ALA A 4 -12.71 -15.00 33.45
CA ALA A 4 -11.71 -16.03 33.74
C ALA A 4 -10.45 -15.77 32.90
N SER A 5 -9.44 -15.26 33.59
CA SER A 5 -8.05 -15.18 33.16
C SER A 5 -7.46 -16.59 33.07
N PHE A 6 -6.78 -16.92 31.97
CA PHE A 6 -5.90 -18.09 31.90
C PHE A 6 -4.45 -17.64 31.84
N PHE A 7 -3.78 -17.81 32.98
CA PHE A 7 -2.33 -17.98 33.11
C PHE A 7 -1.98 -19.42 32.71
N PHE A 8 -0.89 -19.63 31.97
CA PHE A 8 -0.13 -20.88 31.99
C PHE A 8 1.38 -20.57 32.04
N PRO A 9 2.19 -21.46 32.64
CA PRO A 9 3.42 -21.12 33.34
C PRO A 9 4.69 -21.27 32.48
N LEU A 10 5.72 -20.52 32.90
CA LEU A 10 7.12 -20.72 32.55
C LEU A 10 7.64 -22.02 33.18
N THR A 11 8.21 -22.90 32.38
CA THR A 11 9.14 -23.94 32.85
C THR A 11 10.47 -23.79 32.12
N PHE A 12 11.52 -23.52 32.89
CA PHE A 12 12.92 -23.59 32.50
C PHE A 12 13.33 -25.06 32.27
N GLY A 13 14.11 -25.30 31.22
CA GLY A 13 14.76 -26.59 30.94
C GLY A 13 15.97 -26.40 30.04
N ILE A 14 17.11 -26.85 30.53
CA ILE A 14 18.49 -26.60 30.09
C ILE A 14 18.89 -27.46 28.88
N GLY A 15 19.76 -26.92 28.02
CA GLY A 15 20.82 -27.72 27.36
C GLY A 15 20.79 -27.79 25.83
N GLY A 16 21.73 -27.08 25.18
CA GLY A 16 22.04 -27.29 23.77
C GLY A 16 22.82 -26.13 23.13
N ALA A 17 24.14 -26.15 23.25
CA ALA A 17 25.02 -25.19 22.60
C ALA A 17 25.03 -25.42 21.07
N PHE A 18 24.51 -24.47 20.30
CA PHE A 18 24.67 -24.44 18.83
C PHE A 18 25.46 -23.19 18.43
N LYS A 19 26.67 -23.42 17.92
CA LYS A 19 27.62 -22.38 17.49
C LYS A 19 27.43 -22.13 16.00
N MET A 20 26.54 -21.22 15.62
CA MET A 20 26.45 -20.74 14.23
C MET A 20 27.41 -19.55 14.02
N ARG A 21 28.45 -19.79 13.21
CA ARG A 21 29.31 -18.73 12.64
C ARG A 21 28.54 -18.08 11.50
N PHE A 22 28.12 -16.82 11.66
CA PHE A 22 27.76 -15.97 10.52
C PHE A 22 28.96 -15.09 10.17
N SER A 23 29.55 -15.38 9.01
CA SER A 23 30.50 -14.49 8.32
C SER A 23 29.69 -13.37 7.66
N ALA A 24 29.72 -12.17 8.23
CA ALA A 24 29.20 -10.98 7.59
C ALA A 24 30.33 -10.31 6.78
N SER A 25 30.54 -10.81 5.57
CA SER A 25 31.30 -10.07 4.55
C SER A 25 30.39 -9.00 3.94
N SER A 26 30.57 -7.76 4.38
CA SER A 26 30.06 -6.58 3.70
C SER A 26 30.87 -6.37 2.43
N LYS A 27 30.26 -6.49 1.25
CA LYS A 27 30.71 -5.81 0.03
C LYS A 27 29.63 -5.87 -1.06
N GLY A 28 29.06 -4.69 -1.32
CA GLY A 28 28.75 -4.22 -2.67
C GLY A 28 27.66 -4.95 -3.46
N MET A 29 26.41 -4.53 -3.29
CA MET A 29 25.53 -4.36 -4.46
C MET A 29 24.44 -3.32 -4.17
N ARG A 30 24.85 -2.05 -4.10
CA ARG A 30 23.93 -0.93 -4.34
C ARG A 30 23.73 -0.83 -5.86
N SER A 31 22.99 -1.76 -6.47
CA SER A 31 22.65 -1.66 -7.89
C SER A 31 21.34 -0.91 -8.08
N SER A 32 21.47 0.34 -8.51
CA SER A 32 20.72 0.96 -9.60
C SER A 32 19.28 0.46 -9.89
N PHE A 33 18.37 0.62 -8.92
CA PHE A 33 16.92 0.55 -9.18
C PHE A 33 16.16 1.81 -8.72
N SER A 34 16.87 2.84 -8.22
CA SER A 34 16.24 4.01 -7.59
C SER A 34 15.98 5.21 -8.50
N SER A 35 16.46 5.26 -9.75
CA SER A 35 16.40 6.49 -10.54
C SER A 35 15.23 6.59 -11.54
N VAL A 36 14.64 5.48 -12.00
CA VAL A 36 13.58 5.55 -13.04
C VAL A 36 12.16 5.59 -12.45
N ILE A 37 11.94 5.14 -11.21
CA ILE A 37 10.61 5.16 -10.56
C ILE A 37 10.43 6.37 -9.62
N ARG A 38 11.51 7.11 -9.29
CA ARG A 38 11.40 8.34 -8.48
C ARG A 38 10.84 9.54 -9.25
N GLY A 39 10.74 9.48 -10.58
CA GLY A 39 10.22 10.59 -11.39
C GLY A 39 8.70 10.73 -11.43
N PHE A 40 7.93 9.72 -10.98
CA PHE A 40 6.47 9.68 -11.16
C PHE A 40 5.67 9.13 -9.96
N LEU A 41 6.29 8.80 -8.84
CA LEU A 41 5.58 8.57 -7.59
C LEU A 41 5.52 9.91 -6.85
N ALA A 42 4.44 10.69 -7.05
CA ALA A 42 4.15 11.87 -6.24
C ALA A 42 3.83 11.43 -4.80
N MET A 43 4.88 11.05 -4.07
CA MET A 43 4.81 10.88 -2.63
C MET A 43 4.85 12.27 -2.00
N PRO A 44 4.00 12.53 -1.00
CA PRO A 44 4.03 13.83 -0.33
C PRO A 44 5.41 14.11 0.27
N ASN A 45 5.81 15.38 0.20
CA ASN A 45 7.15 15.78 0.63
C ASN A 45 7.29 15.71 2.15
N PRO A 46 8.49 15.33 2.66
CA PRO A 46 8.80 15.45 4.08
C PRO A 46 8.67 16.88 4.60
N LEU A 47 8.23 17.03 5.83
CA LEU A 47 8.07 18.34 6.48
C LEU A 47 9.39 19.09 6.57
N SER A 48 10.51 18.41 6.78
CA SER A 48 11.84 19.05 6.80
C SER A 48 12.20 19.72 5.46
N GLN A 49 11.65 19.25 4.33
CA GLN A 49 11.86 19.84 3.01
C GLN A 49 10.86 20.96 2.70
N VAL A 50 9.64 20.89 3.25
CA VAL A 50 8.60 21.90 3.05
C VAL A 50 8.79 23.08 4.00
N ASN A 51 8.87 22.81 5.31
CA ASN A 51 9.09 23.79 6.36
C ASN A 51 9.62 23.12 7.65
N ASN A 52 10.94 23.03 7.78
CA ASN A 52 11.58 22.43 8.95
C ASN A 52 11.32 23.19 10.28
N LYS A 53 10.88 24.45 10.20
CA LYS A 53 10.57 25.27 11.38
C LYS A 53 9.08 25.29 11.73
N ALA A 54 8.23 24.63 10.95
CA ALA A 54 6.80 24.57 11.22
C ALA A 54 6.51 23.99 12.59
N GLU A 55 5.57 24.61 13.30
CA GLU A 55 4.96 24.02 14.49
C GLU A 55 4.01 22.92 14.05
N VAL A 56 4.02 21.82 14.80
CA VAL A 56 3.23 20.64 14.48
C VAL A 56 2.37 20.26 15.68
N VAL A 57 1.12 19.92 15.40
CA VAL A 57 0.15 19.49 16.41
C VAL A 57 -0.38 18.13 15.99
N PHE A 58 -0.04 17.10 16.75
CA PHE A 58 -0.56 15.74 16.60
C PHE A 58 -1.44 15.43 17.81
N ALA A 59 -2.72 15.79 17.70
CA ALA A 59 -3.73 15.60 18.75
C ALA A 59 -5.08 15.29 18.11
N LYS A 60 -6.08 14.94 18.94
CA LYS A 60 -7.44 14.57 18.49
C LYS A 60 -8.14 15.62 17.61
N GLY A 61 -7.64 16.86 17.55
CA GLY A 61 -8.22 17.96 16.78
C GLY A 61 -7.83 18.04 15.30
N ALA A 62 -6.98 17.17 14.75
CA ALA A 62 -6.57 17.27 13.34
C ALA A 62 -7.78 17.28 12.37
N ALA A 63 -8.82 16.50 12.66
CA ALA A 63 -10.04 16.45 11.86
C ALA A 63 -10.89 17.72 11.95
N GLU A 64 -10.97 18.32 13.13
CA GLU A 64 -11.69 19.59 13.35
C GLU A 64 -10.97 20.75 12.65
N GLN A 65 -9.65 20.72 12.64
CA GLN A 65 -8.82 21.77 12.07
C GLN A 65 -8.66 21.65 10.54
N ARG A 66 -8.81 20.45 9.98
CA ARG A 66 -8.64 20.16 8.54
C ARG A 66 -9.78 19.26 8.00
N PRO A 67 -11.04 19.68 8.09
CA PRO A 67 -12.18 18.83 7.75
C PRO A 67 -12.20 18.40 6.28
N LEU A 68 -11.79 19.29 5.36
CA LEU A 68 -11.71 18.97 3.93
C LEU A 68 -10.66 17.89 3.64
N HIS A 69 -9.46 17.98 4.23
CA HIS A 69 -8.45 16.93 4.07
C HIS A 69 -8.92 15.61 4.69
N CYS A 70 -9.63 15.63 5.83
CA CYS A 70 -10.21 14.42 6.40
C CYS A 70 -11.26 13.77 5.49
N ALA A 71 -12.10 14.56 4.81
CA ALA A 71 -13.01 14.03 3.81
C ALA A 71 -12.26 13.35 2.66
N GLN A 72 -11.12 13.90 2.22
CA GLN A 72 -10.26 13.27 1.21
C GLN A 72 -9.60 11.98 1.70
N ILE A 73 -9.15 11.93 2.96
CA ILE A 73 -8.60 10.72 3.56
C ILE A 73 -9.65 9.61 3.58
N ILE A 74 -10.86 9.90 4.06
CA ILE A 74 -11.98 8.94 4.10
C ILE A 74 -12.33 8.47 2.68
N LYS A 75 -12.47 9.40 1.73
CA LYS A 75 -12.72 9.05 0.32
C LYS A 75 -11.65 8.08 -0.21
N THR A 76 -10.39 8.29 0.17
CA THR A 76 -9.26 7.47 -0.30
C THR A 76 -9.22 6.10 0.33
N THR A 77 -9.44 6.00 1.64
CA THR A 77 -9.51 4.71 2.33
C THR A 77 -10.75 3.91 1.91
N SER A 78 -11.90 4.56 1.68
CA SER A 78 -13.11 3.91 1.19
C SER A 78 -12.98 3.37 -0.25
N SER A 79 -12.43 4.17 -1.18
CA SER A 79 -12.15 3.69 -2.55
C SER A 79 -11.23 2.48 -2.53
N TRP A 80 -10.24 2.47 -1.64
CA TRP A 80 -9.36 1.33 -1.47
C TRP A 80 -10.08 0.08 -0.94
N ALA A 81 -10.90 0.21 0.10
CA ALA A 81 -11.66 -0.91 0.65
C ALA A 81 -12.56 -1.58 -0.42
N MET A 82 -13.13 -0.78 -1.33
CA MET A 82 -13.87 -1.29 -2.49
C MET A 82 -12.98 -2.07 -3.46
N LEU A 83 -11.76 -1.60 -3.71
CA LEU A 83 -10.79 -2.33 -4.52
C LEU A 83 -10.42 -3.68 -3.86
N GLU A 84 -10.17 -3.69 -2.55
CA GLU A 84 -9.84 -4.93 -1.82
C GLU A 84 -10.98 -5.95 -1.86
N SER A 85 -12.22 -5.49 -1.81
CA SER A 85 -13.38 -6.36 -1.99
C SER A 85 -13.39 -6.99 -3.38
N THR A 86 -13.05 -6.20 -4.42
CA THR A 86 -12.90 -6.72 -5.80
C THR A 86 -11.79 -7.77 -5.89
N VAL A 87 -10.64 -7.52 -5.25
CA VAL A 87 -9.52 -8.47 -5.18
C VAL A 87 -9.94 -9.76 -4.45
N GLY A 88 -10.65 -9.65 -3.33
CA GLY A 88 -11.14 -10.80 -2.56
C GLY A 88 -12.15 -11.64 -3.33
N VAL A 89 -13.06 -11.01 -4.08
CA VAL A 89 -13.98 -11.71 -5.00
C VAL A 89 -13.22 -12.43 -6.11
N PHE A 90 -12.22 -11.79 -6.71
CA PHE A 90 -11.39 -12.42 -7.73
C PHE A 90 -10.65 -13.65 -7.16
N PHE A 91 -10.05 -13.51 -5.98
CA PHE A 91 -9.38 -14.63 -5.29
C PHE A 91 -10.35 -15.78 -5.00
N SER A 92 -11.56 -15.47 -4.53
CA SER A 92 -12.60 -16.48 -4.26
C SER A 92 -12.96 -17.27 -5.52
N LYS A 93 -13.06 -16.59 -6.67
CA LYS A 93 -13.30 -17.23 -7.97
C LYS A 93 -12.14 -18.15 -8.39
N LEU A 94 -10.88 -17.77 -8.12
CA LEU A 94 -9.74 -18.66 -8.36
C LEU A 94 -9.80 -19.93 -7.50
N LEU A 95 -10.32 -19.85 -6.28
CA LEU A 95 -10.48 -21.02 -5.42
C LEU A 95 -11.69 -21.90 -5.78
N GLY A 96 -12.58 -21.43 -6.67
CA GLY A 96 -13.90 -22.04 -6.85
C GLY A 96 -14.76 -22.00 -5.57
N ALA A 97 -14.46 -21.07 -4.67
CA ALA A 97 -15.13 -20.92 -3.39
C ALA A 97 -16.27 -19.88 -3.47
N GLU A 98 -17.23 -20.01 -2.56
CA GLU A 98 -18.19 -18.95 -2.28
C GLU A 98 -17.46 -17.65 -1.88
N SER A 99 -17.92 -16.50 -2.37
CA SER A 99 -17.22 -15.23 -2.23
C SER A 99 -16.94 -14.83 -0.79
N GLU A 100 -17.87 -15.11 0.14
CA GLU A 100 -17.67 -14.83 1.56
C GLU A 100 -16.52 -15.66 2.15
N LYS A 101 -16.51 -16.97 1.88
CA LYS A 101 -15.48 -17.90 2.39
C LYS A 101 -14.12 -17.59 1.80
N GLY A 102 -14.04 -17.36 0.49
CA GLY A 102 -12.79 -17.02 -0.19
C GLY A 102 -12.25 -15.66 0.28
N ALA A 103 -13.10 -14.65 0.48
CA ALA A 103 -12.70 -13.37 1.04
C ALA A 103 -12.23 -13.49 2.50
N ALA A 104 -12.90 -14.31 3.32
CA ALA A 104 -12.45 -14.57 4.69
C ALA A 104 -11.06 -15.21 4.73
N ILE A 105 -10.81 -16.21 3.87
CA ILE A 105 -9.47 -16.83 3.71
C ILE A 105 -8.45 -15.77 3.29
N PHE A 106 -8.78 -14.96 2.28
CA PHE A 106 -7.88 -13.90 1.80
C PHE A 106 -7.53 -12.89 2.89
N ASN A 107 -8.51 -12.43 3.66
CA ASN A 107 -8.33 -11.46 4.74
C ASN A 107 -7.57 -12.03 5.94
N ALA A 108 -7.64 -13.35 6.16
CA ALA A 108 -6.85 -14.03 7.19
C ALA A 108 -5.35 -14.06 6.86
N LEU A 109 -4.96 -13.80 5.60
CA LEU A 109 -3.56 -13.68 5.20
C LEU A 109 -3.01 -12.32 5.65
N ILE A 110 -2.26 -12.33 6.75
CA ILE A 110 -1.77 -11.13 7.44
C ILE A 110 -0.82 -10.28 6.57
N SER A 111 0.06 -10.92 5.80
CA SER A 111 1.06 -10.22 5.00
C SER A 111 0.69 -10.17 3.52
N SER A 112 1.10 -9.09 2.86
CA SER A 112 1.00 -8.94 1.40
C SER A 112 1.75 -10.03 0.65
N SER A 113 2.87 -10.53 1.21
CA SER A 113 3.62 -11.65 0.64
C SER A 113 2.83 -12.98 0.69
N SER A 114 2.12 -13.25 1.77
CA SER A 114 1.29 -14.45 1.91
C SER A 114 0.06 -14.37 1.01
N GLN A 115 -0.57 -13.19 0.91
CA GLN A 115 -1.62 -12.92 -0.09
C GLN A 115 -1.10 -13.16 -1.51
N ASP A 116 0.10 -12.65 -1.81
CA ASP A 116 0.70 -12.76 -3.12
C ASP A 116 0.99 -14.22 -3.50
N ALA A 117 1.57 -15.01 -2.59
CA ALA A 117 1.86 -16.42 -2.79
C ALA A 117 0.58 -17.27 -2.93
N ALA A 118 -0.46 -16.97 -2.13
CA ALA A 118 -1.75 -17.65 -2.24
C ALA A 118 -2.40 -17.38 -3.60
N PHE A 119 -2.31 -16.14 -4.10
CA PHE A 119 -2.76 -15.78 -5.44
C PHE A 119 -2.03 -16.58 -6.52
N ASP A 120 -0.71 -16.64 -6.45
CA ASP A 120 0.11 -17.35 -7.45
C ASP A 120 -0.23 -18.85 -7.46
N ALA A 121 -0.39 -19.44 -6.27
CA ALA A 121 -0.81 -20.84 -6.12
C ALA A 121 -2.20 -21.08 -6.72
N ALA A 122 -3.22 -20.30 -6.35
CA ALA A 122 -4.57 -20.47 -6.86
C ALA A 122 -4.66 -20.22 -8.38
N ALA A 123 -3.98 -19.18 -8.87
CA ALA A 123 -3.90 -18.87 -10.30
C ALA A 123 -3.19 -19.98 -11.11
N SER A 124 -2.24 -20.70 -10.50
CA SER A 124 -1.51 -21.78 -11.18
C SER A 124 -2.43 -22.88 -11.72
N PHE A 125 -3.52 -23.17 -11.01
CA PHE A 125 -4.50 -24.22 -11.34
C PHE A 125 -5.59 -23.77 -12.31
N VAL A 126 -5.95 -22.48 -12.30
CA VAL A 126 -7.13 -21.98 -13.03
C VAL A 126 -6.75 -21.20 -14.29
N LEU A 127 -5.64 -20.44 -14.25
CA LEU A 127 -5.32 -19.49 -15.31
C LEU A 127 -4.31 -20.05 -16.31
N GLY A 128 -4.54 -19.75 -17.59
CA GLY A 128 -3.53 -19.89 -18.64
C GLY A 128 -2.41 -18.85 -18.51
N ASN A 129 -1.33 -19.01 -19.27
CA ASN A 129 -0.14 -18.14 -19.18
C ASN A 129 -0.47 -16.66 -19.45
N GLU A 130 -1.34 -16.38 -20.42
CA GLU A 130 -1.71 -15.00 -20.77
C GLU A 130 -2.48 -14.31 -19.63
N ASP A 131 -3.44 -15.00 -19.01
CA ASP A 131 -4.20 -14.45 -17.89
C ASP A 131 -3.34 -14.35 -16.61
N LYS A 132 -2.33 -15.22 -16.44
CA LYS A 132 -1.32 -15.11 -15.37
C LYS A 132 -0.46 -13.85 -15.53
N ASP A 133 -0.01 -13.55 -16.75
CA ASP A 133 0.73 -12.31 -17.02
C ASP A 133 -0.13 -11.07 -16.76
N ALA A 134 -1.40 -11.10 -17.17
CA ALA A 134 -2.34 -10.02 -16.92
C ALA A 134 -2.57 -9.83 -15.40
N LEU A 135 -2.78 -10.91 -14.65
CA LEU A 135 -2.89 -10.86 -13.19
C LEU A 135 -1.64 -10.27 -12.53
N ALA A 136 -0.45 -10.71 -12.95
CA ALA A 136 0.81 -10.19 -12.43
C ALA A 136 0.98 -8.69 -12.72
N ALA A 137 0.62 -8.25 -13.93
CA ALA A 137 0.66 -6.84 -14.32
C ALA A 137 -0.32 -5.98 -13.49
N VAL A 138 -1.56 -6.43 -13.32
CA VAL A 138 -2.59 -5.72 -12.52
C VAL A 138 -2.19 -5.64 -11.05
N ARG A 139 -1.69 -6.73 -10.48
CA ARG A 139 -1.17 -6.73 -9.10
C ARG A 139 -0.02 -5.77 -8.93
N ALA A 140 0.89 -5.69 -9.90
CA ALA A 140 2.04 -4.79 -9.83
C ALA A 140 1.65 -3.31 -9.78
N ILE A 141 0.65 -2.87 -10.56
CA ILE A 141 0.16 -1.47 -10.51
C ILE A 141 -0.64 -1.17 -9.24
N THR A 142 -1.12 -2.20 -8.54
CA THR A 142 -1.88 -2.06 -7.28
C THR A 142 -0.98 -1.88 -6.06
N ARG A 143 0.34 -2.20 -6.16
CA ARG A 143 1.26 -2.18 -5.02
C ARG A 143 1.47 -0.78 -4.42
N ALA A 144 1.81 0.20 -5.24
CA ALA A 144 2.09 1.55 -4.73
C ALA A 144 0.86 2.19 -4.05
N PRO A 145 -0.34 2.16 -4.66
CA PRO A 145 -1.57 2.62 -3.99
C PRO A 145 -1.88 1.89 -2.67
N ARG A 146 -1.57 0.59 -2.58
CA ARG A 146 -1.72 -0.19 -1.33
C ARG A 146 -0.84 0.34 -0.22
N ASP A 147 0.43 0.57 -0.53
CA ASP A 147 1.40 1.06 0.45
C ASP A 147 1.05 2.48 0.92
N GLN A 148 0.61 3.34 -0.01
CA GLN A 148 0.09 4.67 0.29
C GLN A 148 -1.14 4.59 1.22
N ARG A 149 -2.11 3.71 0.91
CA ARG A 149 -3.27 3.48 1.80
C ARG A 149 -2.83 3.05 3.19
N ASN A 150 -1.94 2.07 3.28
CA ASN A 150 -1.49 1.55 4.57
C ASN A 150 -0.86 2.66 5.42
N GLN A 151 -0.06 3.51 4.79
CA GLN A 151 0.51 4.66 5.46
C GLN A 151 -0.57 5.62 5.95
N MET A 152 -1.57 5.95 5.13
CA MET A 152 -2.67 6.86 5.50
C MET A 152 -3.58 6.30 6.60
N ALA A 153 -3.89 5.01 6.55
CA ALA A 153 -4.81 4.36 7.48
C ALA A 153 -4.18 4.14 8.87
N HIS A 154 -2.88 3.90 8.93
CA HIS A 154 -2.17 3.61 10.18
C HIS A 154 -1.35 4.79 10.69
N GLY A 155 -1.19 5.85 9.91
CA GLY A 155 -0.45 7.04 10.34
C GLY A 155 -1.24 7.92 11.31
N ILE A 156 -0.51 8.77 12.02
CA ILE A 156 -1.04 9.71 13.00
C ILE A 156 -1.19 11.05 12.30
N TRP A 157 -2.43 11.49 12.14
CA TRP A 157 -2.76 12.76 11.50
C TRP A 157 -2.53 13.94 12.44
N GLY A 158 -1.98 15.01 11.89
CA GLY A 158 -1.73 16.26 12.58
C GLY A 158 -1.89 17.46 11.65
N HIS A 159 -1.68 18.65 12.19
CA HIS A 159 -1.73 19.88 11.39
C HIS A 159 -0.66 20.87 11.84
N SER A 160 -0.49 21.93 11.07
CA SER A 160 0.39 23.05 11.37
C SER A 160 -0.35 24.36 11.13
N PRO A 161 -0.42 25.30 12.10
CA PRO A 161 -1.02 26.62 11.87
C PRO A 161 -0.40 27.38 10.70
N GLN A 162 0.89 27.14 10.41
CA GLN A 162 1.64 27.76 9.32
C GLN A 162 1.34 27.15 7.94
N MET A 163 0.59 26.04 7.87
CA MET A 163 0.23 25.36 6.62
C MET A 163 -1.26 25.00 6.66
N GLN A 164 -2.11 25.94 6.25
CA GLN A 164 -3.57 25.76 6.28
C GLN A 164 -4.09 24.88 5.14
N ASP A 165 -3.34 24.79 4.04
CA ASP A 165 -3.65 24.03 2.84
C ASP A 165 -3.10 22.59 2.86
N ALA A 166 -2.56 22.15 4.00
CA ALA A 166 -1.99 20.82 4.19
C ALA A 166 -2.45 20.14 5.48
N ILE A 167 -2.35 18.81 5.48
CA ILE A 167 -2.45 17.95 6.66
C ILE A 167 -1.16 17.13 6.80
N LEU A 168 -0.75 16.87 8.04
CA LEU A 168 0.50 16.17 8.34
C LEU A 168 0.23 14.70 8.67
N LEU A 169 1.10 13.81 8.21
CA LEU A 169 1.05 12.39 8.51
C LEU A 169 2.36 11.94 9.16
N MET A 170 2.29 11.46 10.39
CA MET A 170 3.43 10.90 11.11
C MET A 170 3.32 9.37 11.20
N PRO A 171 4.38 8.61 10.90
CA PRO A 171 4.39 7.16 11.12
C PRO A 171 4.34 6.86 12.64
N PRO A 172 3.58 5.85 13.10
CA PRO A 172 3.45 5.54 14.54
C PRO A 172 4.79 5.28 15.24
N LYS A 173 5.73 4.63 14.53
CA LYS A 173 7.08 4.37 15.04
C LYS A 173 7.82 5.65 15.44
N LEU A 174 7.60 6.76 14.72
CA LEU A 174 8.22 8.04 15.07
C LEU A 174 7.68 8.56 16.41
N LEU A 175 6.38 8.41 16.68
CA LEU A 175 5.81 8.79 17.97
C LEU A 175 6.38 7.94 19.11
N VAL A 176 6.47 6.62 18.94
CA VAL A 176 7.05 5.72 19.94
C VAL A 176 8.48 6.14 20.28
N ASN A 177 9.33 6.33 19.26
CA ASN A 177 10.71 6.78 19.44
C ASN A 177 10.82 8.17 20.07
N PHE A 178 9.85 9.06 19.81
CA PHE A 178 9.81 10.39 20.41
C PHE A 178 9.46 10.33 21.90
N VAL A 179 8.46 9.51 22.27
CA VAL A 179 8.05 9.30 23.67
C VAL A 179 9.18 8.67 24.47
N GLU A 180 9.80 7.60 23.99
CA GLU A 180 10.92 6.92 24.66
C GLU A 180 12.10 7.88 24.95
N ARG A 181 12.47 8.69 23.95
CA ARG A 181 13.52 9.72 24.12
C ARG A 181 13.11 10.79 25.12
N SER A 182 11.84 11.17 25.14
CA SER A 182 11.30 12.18 26.06
C SER A 182 11.28 11.68 27.51
N GLU A 183 10.89 10.43 27.73
CA GLU A 183 10.92 9.80 29.06
C GLU A 183 12.34 9.71 29.59
N THR A 184 13.28 9.21 28.77
CA THR A 184 14.70 9.15 29.13
C THR A 184 15.25 10.53 29.51
N TYR A 185 14.87 11.56 28.73
CA TYR A 185 15.25 12.94 29.01
C TYR A 185 14.69 13.45 30.36
N ILE A 186 13.42 13.18 30.65
CA ILE A 186 12.78 13.58 31.91
C ILE A 186 13.45 12.90 33.11
N GLU A 187 13.77 11.61 33.00
CA GLU A 187 14.47 10.86 34.06
C GLU A 187 15.86 11.43 34.33
N GLN A 188 16.63 11.73 33.28
CA GLN A 188 17.95 12.35 33.41
C GLN A 188 17.87 13.74 34.05
N ALA A 189 16.91 14.57 33.62
CA ALA A 189 16.70 15.90 34.19
C ALA A 189 16.36 15.84 35.69
N ARG A 190 15.54 14.87 36.11
CA ARG A 190 15.20 14.64 37.53
C ARG A 190 16.39 14.15 38.33
N ALA A 191 17.17 13.21 37.80
CA ALA A 191 18.31 12.62 38.49
C ALA A 191 19.46 13.61 38.69
N GLN A 192 19.65 14.55 37.77
CA GLN A 192 20.82 15.42 37.76
C GLN A 192 20.64 16.72 38.57
N THR A 193 19.46 17.01 39.14
CA THR A 193 19.15 18.31 39.83
C THR A 193 19.67 19.51 39.02
N LEU A 194 19.60 19.44 37.69
CA LEU A 194 20.30 20.37 36.82
C LEU A 194 19.49 21.63 36.59
N SER A 195 20.10 22.77 36.95
CA SER A 195 19.74 24.11 36.50
C SER A 195 20.15 24.40 35.03
N GLN A 196 20.67 23.41 34.29
CA GLN A 196 21.05 23.57 32.89
C GLN A 196 19.99 23.00 31.96
N SER A 197 19.51 23.84 31.05
CA SER A 197 18.55 23.51 30.00
C SER A 197 19.15 22.52 29.01
N THR A 198 19.06 21.22 29.28
CA THR A 198 19.27 20.22 28.25
C THR A 198 18.20 20.41 27.16
N PRO A 199 18.54 20.42 25.86
CA PRO A 199 17.56 20.58 24.80
C PRO A 199 16.54 19.44 24.85
N THR A 200 15.26 19.76 24.85
CA THR A 200 14.20 18.76 24.70
C THR A 200 14.40 17.97 23.40
N PRO A 201 14.17 16.65 23.39
CA PRO A 201 14.26 15.86 22.16
C PRO A 201 13.39 16.47 21.05
N ASP A 202 13.99 16.74 19.89
CA ASP A 202 13.23 17.24 18.74
C ASP A 202 12.56 16.08 17.99
N LEU A 203 11.40 16.39 17.40
CA LEU A 203 10.66 15.47 16.56
C LEU A 203 11.33 15.43 15.17
N ASP A 204 11.66 14.24 14.67
CA ASP A 204 12.32 14.11 13.37
C ASP A 204 11.35 14.44 12.22
N LYS A 205 11.35 15.70 11.78
CA LYS A 205 10.49 16.21 10.72
C LYS A 205 10.80 15.63 9.33
N SER A 206 11.89 14.87 9.17
CA SER A 206 12.18 14.18 7.91
C SER A 206 11.26 12.97 7.66
N GLN A 207 10.57 12.49 8.69
CA GLN A 207 9.64 11.36 8.60
C GLN A 207 8.16 11.78 8.61
N ILE A 208 7.86 13.06 8.82
CA ILE A 208 6.50 13.59 8.77
C ILE A 208 6.20 13.98 7.33
N LEU A 209 5.15 13.42 6.73
CA LEU A 209 4.75 13.75 5.37
C LEU A 209 3.72 14.88 5.36
N VAL A 210 3.81 15.77 4.36
CA VAL A 210 2.90 16.89 4.14
C VAL A 210 1.96 16.54 2.99
N TYR A 211 0.70 16.22 3.30
CA TYR A 211 -0.33 15.92 2.29
C TYR A 211 -1.12 17.18 1.92
N ARG A 212 -1.21 17.43 0.62
CA ARG A 212 -2.02 18.49 0.00
C ARG A 212 -3.16 17.89 -0.81
N HIS A 213 -4.07 18.75 -1.25
CA HIS A 213 -5.21 18.35 -2.10
C HIS A 213 -4.78 17.52 -3.32
N THR A 214 -3.75 17.99 -4.02
CA THR A 214 -3.21 17.36 -5.23
C THR A 214 -2.66 15.96 -4.99
N ASP A 215 -2.13 15.67 -3.80
CA ASP A 215 -1.62 14.34 -3.45
C ASP A 215 -2.79 13.34 -3.36
N PHE A 216 -3.91 13.76 -2.76
CA PHE A 216 -5.11 12.92 -2.71
C PHE A 216 -5.73 12.70 -4.08
N GLU A 217 -5.77 13.72 -4.95
CA GLU A 217 -6.25 13.56 -6.33
C GLU A 217 -5.40 12.56 -7.11
N PHE A 218 -4.07 12.66 -6.98
CA PHE A 218 -3.13 11.73 -7.60
C PHE A 218 -3.35 10.29 -7.10
N ILE A 219 -3.48 10.09 -5.79
CA ILE A 219 -3.73 8.77 -5.21
C ILE A 219 -5.08 8.22 -5.68
N GLN A 220 -6.13 9.05 -5.72
CA GLN A 220 -7.44 8.65 -6.23
C GLN A 220 -7.40 8.23 -7.70
N GLY A 221 -6.64 8.95 -8.53
CA GLY A 221 -6.40 8.56 -9.93
C GLY A 221 -5.78 7.18 -10.04
N GLN A 222 -4.75 6.90 -9.24
CA GLN A 222 -4.13 5.57 -9.23
C GLN A 222 -5.09 4.46 -8.74
N ILE A 223 -5.90 4.72 -7.70
CA ILE A 223 -6.89 3.77 -7.21
C ILE A 223 -7.95 3.49 -8.29
N SER A 224 -8.42 4.52 -8.99
CA SER A 224 -9.40 4.39 -10.07
C SER A 224 -8.86 3.54 -11.24
N ILE A 225 -7.60 3.75 -11.63
CA ILE A 225 -6.93 2.91 -12.64
C ILE A 225 -6.84 1.46 -12.16
N ALA A 226 -6.44 1.23 -10.92
CA ALA A 226 -6.35 -0.11 -10.35
C ALA A 226 -7.72 -0.81 -10.29
N GLN A 227 -8.77 -0.12 -9.83
CA GLN A 227 -10.15 -0.63 -9.81
C GLN A 227 -10.61 -1.03 -11.22
N THR A 228 -10.39 -0.16 -12.20
CA THR A 228 -10.73 -0.42 -13.61
C THR A 228 -9.97 -1.64 -14.14
N ALA A 229 -8.67 -1.76 -13.82
CA ALA A 229 -7.85 -2.88 -14.24
C ALA A 229 -8.31 -4.21 -13.62
N TRP A 230 -8.62 -4.22 -12.31
CA TRP A 230 -9.15 -5.40 -11.62
C TRP A 230 -10.52 -5.82 -12.13
N LEU A 231 -11.41 -4.87 -12.39
CA LEU A 231 -12.73 -5.14 -12.95
C LEU A 231 -12.60 -5.77 -14.34
N ASN A 232 -11.81 -5.17 -15.23
CA ASN A 232 -11.61 -5.71 -16.58
C ASN A 232 -10.92 -7.07 -16.55
N LEU A 233 -9.94 -7.29 -15.67
CA LEU A 233 -9.31 -8.61 -15.50
C LEU A 233 -10.34 -9.65 -15.04
N LYS A 234 -11.17 -9.32 -14.03
CA LYS A 234 -12.24 -10.20 -13.54
C LYS A 234 -13.16 -10.61 -14.69
N VAL A 235 -13.64 -9.65 -15.48
CA VAL A 235 -14.56 -9.92 -16.60
C VAL A 235 -13.87 -10.69 -17.72
N ALA A 236 -12.64 -10.35 -18.09
CA ALA A 236 -11.88 -11.06 -19.13
C ALA A 236 -11.65 -12.54 -18.80
N VAL A 237 -11.41 -12.85 -17.52
CA VAL A 237 -11.09 -14.21 -17.03
C VAL A 237 -12.35 -15.03 -16.71
N PHE A 238 -13.37 -14.42 -16.08
CA PHE A 238 -14.51 -15.15 -15.55
C PHE A 238 -15.85 -14.81 -16.22
N GLY A 239 -15.88 -13.85 -17.13
CA GLY A 239 -17.11 -13.30 -17.70
C GLY A 239 -17.78 -12.28 -16.78
N GLY A 240 -18.74 -11.57 -17.35
CA GLY A 240 -19.61 -10.66 -16.61
C GLY A 240 -20.72 -11.40 -15.86
N ILE A 241 -21.19 -10.81 -14.78
CA ILE A 241 -22.37 -11.21 -14.02
C ILE A 241 -23.60 -10.35 -14.33
N SER A 242 -23.39 -9.23 -15.03
CA SER A 242 -24.42 -8.25 -15.37
C SER A 242 -24.48 -8.04 -16.89
N PRO A 243 -25.68 -7.83 -17.47
CA PRO A 243 -25.81 -7.51 -18.89
C PRO A 243 -25.15 -6.18 -19.29
N PHE A 244 -24.80 -5.33 -18.32
CA PHE A 244 -24.12 -4.05 -18.55
C PHE A 244 -22.59 -4.15 -18.49
N GLU A 245 -22.04 -5.32 -18.12
CA GLU A 245 -20.59 -5.53 -18.16
C GLU A 245 -20.12 -5.83 -19.59
N PRO A 246 -18.91 -5.39 -19.96
CA PRO A 246 -18.36 -5.66 -21.29
C PRO A 246 -18.23 -7.16 -21.55
N SER A 247 -18.17 -7.55 -22.83
CA SER A 247 -17.80 -8.92 -23.19
C SER A 247 -16.40 -9.25 -22.66
N ARG A 248 -16.06 -10.54 -22.57
CA ARG A 248 -14.72 -10.99 -22.15
C ARG A 248 -13.61 -10.39 -23.02
N GLU A 249 -13.87 -10.34 -24.33
CA GLU A 249 -12.95 -9.78 -25.32
C GLU A 249 -12.80 -8.28 -25.15
N GLU A 250 -13.92 -7.56 -24.98
CA GLU A 250 -13.86 -6.11 -24.76
C GLU A 250 -13.16 -5.77 -23.44
N ALA A 251 -13.41 -6.52 -22.38
CA ALA A 251 -12.72 -6.35 -21.10
C ALA A 251 -11.21 -6.57 -21.25
N ARG A 252 -10.80 -7.61 -22.00
CA ARG A 252 -9.38 -7.86 -22.32
C ARG A 252 -8.79 -6.72 -23.13
N HIS A 253 -9.49 -6.22 -24.14
CA HIS A 253 -9.06 -5.07 -24.93
C HIS A 253 -8.88 -3.82 -24.06
N ARG A 254 -9.86 -3.49 -23.20
CA ARG A 254 -9.78 -2.37 -22.25
C ARG A 254 -8.61 -2.51 -21.28
N LEU A 255 -8.34 -3.73 -20.81
CA LEU A 255 -7.20 -4.01 -19.93
C LEU A 255 -5.85 -3.79 -20.65
N LEU A 256 -5.73 -4.28 -21.88
CA LEU A 256 -4.52 -4.15 -22.69
C LEU A 256 -4.31 -2.73 -23.25
N ALA A 257 -5.35 -1.91 -23.30
CA ALA A 257 -5.24 -0.49 -23.64
C ALA A 257 -4.51 0.32 -22.56
N LEU A 258 -4.38 -0.19 -21.33
CA LEU A 258 -3.62 0.46 -20.26
C LEU A 258 -2.10 0.32 -20.53
N PRO A 259 -1.36 1.43 -20.77
CA PRO A 259 0.04 1.37 -21.20
C PRO A 259 0.94 0.60 -20.22
N ASP A 260 0.77 0.82 -18.91
CA ASP A 260 1.57 0.15 -17.88
C ASP A 260 1.32 -1.35 -17.81
N ILE A 261 0.06 -1.78 -18.00
CA ILE A 261 -0.29 -3.20 -18.02
C ILE A 261 0.35 -3.85 -19.24
N ARG A 262 0.18 -3.24 -20.42
CA ARG A 262 0.72 -3.76 -21.67
C ARG A 262 2.25 -3.83 -21.67
N ALA A 263 2.92 -2.80 -21.16
CA ALA A 263 4.37 -2.80 -21.02
C ALA A 263 4.87 -3.94 -20.12
N ARG A 264 4.18 -4.20 -19.00
CA ARG A 264 4.51 -5.31 -18.09
C ARG A 264 4.28 -6.68 -18.70
N ILE A 265 3.17 -6.87 -19.41
CA ILE A 265 2.88 -8.12 -20.12
C ILE A 265 3.93 -8.36 -21.21
N ASN A 266 4.24 -7.35 -22.03
CA ASN A 266 5.27 -7.46 -23.07
C ASN A 266 6.64 -7.84 -22.49
N LYS A 267 7.02 -7.26 -21.35
CA LYS A 267 8.25 -7.64 -20.64
C LYS A 267 8.24 -9.11 -20.18
N ALA A 268 7.11 -9.60 -19.65
CA ALA A 268 6.97 -11.00 -19.25
C ALA A 268 7.08 -11.95 -20.45
N ARG A 269 6.38 -11.63 -21.56
CA ARG A 269 6.44 -12.38 -22.82
C ARG A 269 7.87 -12.45 -23.38
N GLN A 270 8.56 -11.32 -23.44
CA GLN A 270 9.96 -11.25 -23.88
C GLN A 270 10.88 -12.14 -23.03
N SER A 271 10.67 -12.21 -21.71
CA SER A 271 11.47 -13.08 -20.84
C SER A 271 11.29 -14.58 -21.11
N ARG A 272 10.20 -14.96 -21.78
CA ARG A 272 9.93 -16.34 -22.25
C ARG A 272 10.26 -16.56 -23.73
N GLY A 273 10.82 -15.57 -24.43
CA GLY A 273 11.10 -15.65 -25.86
C GLY A 273 9.85 -15.51 -26.75
N GLU A 274 8.74 -15.02 -26.21
CA GLU A 274 7.50 -14.79 -26.96
C GLU A 274 7.51 -13.39 -27.60
N LEU A 275 6.81 -13.26 -28.73
CA LEU A 275 6.59 -11.96 -29.38
C LEU A 275 5.76 -11.03 -28.48
N PRO A 276 6.04 -9.72 -28.48
CA PRO A 276 5.22 -8.75 -27.78
C PRO A 276 3.79 -8.75 -28.34
N LEU A 277 2.83 -8.31 -27.52
CA LEU A 277 1.46 -8.14 -27.97
C LEU A 277 1.40 -7.15 -29.13
N PRO A 278 0.56 -7.40 -30.16
CA PRO A 278 0.35 -6.43 -31.24
C PRO A 278 -0.11 -5.08 -30.67
N PRO A 279 0.15 -3.96 -31.38
CA PRO A 279 -0.43 -2.65 -31.05
C PRO A 279 -1.94 -2.78 -30.81
N PRO A 280 -2.54 -1.99 -29.92
CA PRO A 280 -3.97 -2.01 -29.74
C PRO A 280 -4.57 -1.66 -31.09
N GLU A 281 -5.52 -2.45 -31.58
CA GLU A 281 -6.23 -2.08 -32.79
C GLU A 281 -6.89 -0.73 -32.53
N GLU A 282 -6.57 0.26 -33.35
CA GLU A 282 -7.31 1.53 -33.34
C GLU A 282 -8.75 1.15 -33.64
N ARG A 283 -9.66 1.39 -32.69
CA ARG A 283 -11.09 1.21 -32.97
C ARG A 283 -11.38 1.99 -34.25
N PRO A 284 -12.02 1.37 -35.26
CA PRO A 284 -12.32 2.08 -36.50
C PRO A 284 -13.09 3.35 -36.14
N GLU A 285 -12.54 4.50 -36.54
CA GLU A 285 -13.15 5.81 -36.31
C GLU A 285 -14.58 5.79 -36.85
N GLY A 286 -15.58 5.90 -35.96
CA GLY A 286 -16.99 5.97 -36.34
C GLY A 286 -17.93 4.96 -35.67
N GLN A 287 -17.45 4.01 -34.87
CA GLN A 287 -18.35 3.20 -34.03
C GLN A 287 -18.58 3.89 -32.68
N THR A 288 -19.66 4.68 -32.60
CA THR A 288 -20.19 5.17 -31.32
C THR A 288 -20.53 4.00 -30.40
N PRO A 289 -20.24 4.07 -29.09
CA PRO A 289 -20.72 3.07 -28.14
C PRO A 289 -22.25 3.06 -28.18
N GLN A 290 -22.83 1.89 -28.45
CA GLN A 290 -24.27 1.65 -28.23
C GLN A 290 -24.55 1.47 -26.74
#